data_AF-A0A256Z685-F1
#
_entry.id   AF-A0A256Z685-F1
#
_cell.length_a   1.000
_cell.length_b   1.000
_cell.length_c   1.000
_cell.angle_alpha   90.00
_cell.angle_beta   90.00
_cell.angle_gamma   90.00
#
_symmetry.space_group_name_H-M   'P 1'
#
loop_
_entity.id
_entity.type
_entity.pdbx_description
1 polymer ?
#
loop_
_entity_poly.entity_id
_entity_poly.type
_entity_poly.pdbx_seq_one_letter_code
_entity_poly.pdbx_strand_id
1 'polypeptide(L)' 'PVTILAKLEVEDSPNSAGVVIDVIRAVKIALDRGTSGVLTSISSYAFKHPPIQVPDSKAKQWVEEYIEGKRER' A
#
# COMPACT_ATOMS: atom_id res chain seq x y z
N PRO A 1 13.98 -33.29 -9.26
CA PRO A 1 13.87 -32.48 -8.03
C PRO A 1 14.50 -31.10 -8.24
N VAL A 2 13.86 -30.03 -7.75
CA VAL A 2 14.41 -28.67 -7.76
C VAL A 2 14.43 -28.15 -6.34
N THR A 3 15.59 -27.67 -5.88
CA THR A 3 15.80 -27.09 -4.55
C THR A 3 16.42 -25.71 -4.71
N ILE A 4 15.87 -24.73 -4.01
CA ILE A 4 16.34 -23.33 -4.02
C ILE A 4 16.57 -22.89 -2.56
N LEU A 5 17.76 -22.34 -2.29
CA LEU A 5 18.13 -21.71 -1.03
C LEU A 5 18.51 -20.26 -1.31
N ALA A 6 17.93 -19.33 -0.55
CA ALA A 6 18.22 -17.91 -0.65
C ALA A 6 18.43 -17.31 0.75
N LYS A 7 19.38 -16.37 0.86
CA LYS A 7 19.65 -15.58 2.06
C LYS A 7 19.65 -14.11 1.68
N LEU A 8 18.93 -13.29 2.46
CA LEU A 8 18.85 -11.85 2.31
C LEU A 8 19.07 -11.21 3.69
N GLU A 9 19.96 -10.21 3.75
CA GLU A 9 20.19 -9.39 4.94
C GLU A 9 19.75 -7.97 4.64
N VAL A 10 18.87 -7.43 5.48
CA VAL A 10 18.28 -6.09 5.33
C VAL A 10 18.07 -5.45 6.69
N GLU A 11 18.02 -4.12 6.69
CA GLU A 11 17.58 -3.33 7.84
C GLU A 11 16.04 -3.25 7.85
N ASP A 12 15.39 -3.79 8.89
CA ASP A 12 13.91 -3.91 8.94
C ASP A 12 13.20 -2.54 9.00
N SER A 13 13.70 -1.63 9.83
CA SER A 13 13.06 -0.31 9.99
C SER A 13 13.09 0.52 8.70
N PRO A 14 14.23 0.69 8.01
CA PRO A 14 14.27 1.37 6.71
C PRO A 14 13.47 0.65 5.62
N ASN A 15 13.37 -0.69 5.67
CA ASN A 15 12.64 -1.48 4.68
C ASN A 15 11.12 -1.19 4.69
N SER A 16 10.58 -0.69 5.81
CA SER A 16 9.18 -0.26 5.89
C SER A 16 8.99 1.25 5.82
N ALA A 17 10.03 2.05 6.09
CA ALA A 17 9.92 3.51 6.15
C ALA A 17 9.34 4.12 4.86
N GLY A 18 9.79 3.68 3.68
CA GLY A 18 9.28 4.16 2.40
C GLY A 18 7.77 3.92 2.23
N VAL A 19 7.32 2.71 2.57
CA VAL A 19 5.91 2.31 2.52
C VAL A 19 5.07 3.16 3.46
N VAL A 20 5.56 3.41 4.69
CA VAL A 20 4.84 4.24 5.67
C VAL A 20 4.73 5.70 5.21
N ILE A 21 5.75 6.24 4.54
CA ILE A 21 5.68 7.60 3.97
C ILE A 21 4.60 7.69 2.90
N ASP A 22 4.41 6.67 2.04
CA ASP A 22 3.28 6.62 1.09
C ASP A 22 1.93 6.59 1.82
N VAL A 23 1.80 5.76 2.86
CA VAL A 23 0.56 5.65 3.66
C VAL A 23 0.18 6.99 4.29
N ILE A 24 1.12 7.69 4.92
CA ILE A 24 0.87 9.00 5.55
C ILE A 24 0.37 10.03 4.51
N ARG A 25 0.98 10.05 3.32
CA ARG A 25 0.55 10.93 2.22
C ARG A 25 -0.86 10.58 1.73
N ALA A 26 -1.18 9.30 1.58
CA ALA A 26 -2.51 8.86 1.21
C ALA A 26 -3.58 9.23 2.25
N VAL A 27 -3.25 9.15 3.54
CA VAL A 27 -4.12 9.63 4.64
C VAL A 27 -4.31 11.15 4.56
N LYS A 28 -3.27 11.92 4.26
CA LYS A 28 -3.40 13.37 4.08
C LYS A 28 -4.35 13.72 2.92
N ILE A 29 -4.28 12.99 1.80
CA ILE A 29 -5.23 13.13 0.69
C ILE A 29 -6.67 12.85 1.15
N ALA A 30 -6.89 11.82 1.97
CA ALA A 30 -8.22 11.50 2.50
C ALA A 30 -8.77 12.64 3.35
N LEU A 31 -7.93 13.19 4.25
CA LEU A 31 -8.28 14.33 5.08
C LEU A 31 -8.66 15.54 4.24
N ASP A 32 -7.89 15.84 3.19
CA ASP A 32 -8.16 16.97 2.29
C ASP A 32 -9.46 16.80 1.50
N ARG A 33 -9.84 15.55 1.21
CA ARG A 33 -11.10 15.21 0.54
C ARG A 33 -12.27 15.02 1.49
N GLY A 34 -12.07 15.15 2.81
CA GLY A 34 -13.09 14.84 3.81
C GLY A 34 -13.50 13.37 3.86
N THR A 35 -12.68 12.46 3.31
CA THR A 35 -12.93 11.02 3.29
C THR A 35 -12.49 10.40 4.61
N SER A 36 -13.32 9.51 5.15
CA SER A 36 -13.05 8.80 6.41
C SER A 36 -13.31 7.31 6.28
N GLY A 37 -12.81 6.54 7.25
CA GLY A 37 -12.86 5.08 7.25
C GLY A 37 -11.67 4.45 6.53
N VAL A 38 -11.83 3.19 6.12
CA VAL A 38 -10.75 2.40 5.52
C VAL A 38 -10.41 2.90 4.12
N LEU A 39 -9.13 3.26 3.90
CA LEU A 39 -8.57 3.62 2.60
C LEU A 39 -8.13 2.37 1.86
N THR A 40 -9.10 1.71 1.23
CA THR A 40 -8.97 0.39 0.62
C THR A 40 -7.81 0.31 -0.39
N SER A 41 -7.57 1.36 -1.17
CA SER A 41 -6.52 1.43 -2.19
C SER A 41 -5.13 1.29 -1.57
N ILE A 42 -4.75 2.24 -0.72
CA ILE A 42 -3.43 2.21 -0.07
C ILE A 42 -3.32 1.04 0.91
N SER A 43 -4.42 0.64 1.55
CA SER A 43 -4.41 -0.53 2.43
C SER A 43 -4.03 -1.79 1.65
N SER A 44 -4.66 -2.03 0.51
CA SER A 44 -4.41 -3.21 -0.33
C SER A 44 -2.98 -3.27 -0.88
N TYR A 45 -2.31 -2.13 -1.01
CA TYR A 45 -0.95 -2.04 -1.54
C TYR A 45 0.13 -2.11 -0.45
N ALA A 46 -0.10 -1.49 0.71
CA ALA A 46 0.95 -1.26 1.71
C ALA A 46 1.00 -2.29 2.84
N PHE A 47 -0.06 -3.08 3.07
CA PHE A 47 -0.14 -3.99 4.21
C PHE A 47 -0.28 -5.45 3.79
N LYS A 48 0.31 -6.35 4.59
CA LYS A 48 0.25 -7.81 4.38
C LYS A 48 -1.15 -8.40 4.60
N HIS A 49 -1.96 -7.76 5.43
CA HIS A 49 -3.32 -8.20 5.78
C HIS A 49 -4.32 -7.06 5.63
N PRO A 50 -4.58 -6.60 4.40
CA PRO A 50 -5.54 -5.54 4.17
C PRO A 50 -6.97 -6.07 4.31
N PRO A 51 -7.96 -5.19 4.59
CA PRO A 51 -9.37 -5.58 4.61
C PRO A 51 -9.88 -6.17 3.28
N ILE A 52 -9.27 -5.76 2.16
CA ILE A 52 -9.52 -6.33 0.83
C ILE A 52 -8.19 -6.75 0.23
N GLN A 53 -8.01 -8.05 -0.05
CA GLN A 53 -6.84 -8.55 -0.76
C GLN A 53 -7.08 -8.58 -2.26
N VAL A 54 -6.12 -8.07 -3.02
CA VAL A 54 -6.09 -8.12 -4.48
C VAL A 54 -4.64 -8.36 -4.94
N PRO A 55 -4.42 -8.79 -6.18
CA PRO A 55 -3.06 -8.88 -6.72
C PRO A 55 -2.32 -7.55 -6.66
N ASP A 56 -1.01 -7.58 -6.38
CA ASP A 56 -0.17 -6.39 -6.19
C ASP A 56 -0.26 -5.39 -7.35
N SER A 57 -0.32 -5.87 -8.59
CA SER A 57 -0.48 -5.03 -9.78
C SER A 57 -1.80 -4.23 -9.76
N LYS A 58 -2.87 -4.85 -9.27
CA LYS A 58 -4.18 -4.22 -9.12
C LYS A 58 -4.20 -3.25 -7.92
N ALA A 59 -3.57 -3.63 -6.80
CA ALA A 59 -3.42 -2.73 -5.66
C ALA A 59 -2.65 -1.47 -6.04
N LYS A 60 -1.57 -1.61 -6.83
CA LYS A 60 -0.81 -0.47 -7.36
C LYS A 60 -1.69 0.44 -8.21
N GLN A 61 -2.45 -0.11 -9.16
CA GLN A 61 -3.37 0.66 -9.99
C GLN A 61 -4.39 1.44 -9.13
N TRP A 62 -4.94 0.81 -8.08
CA TRP A 62 -5.89 1.47 -7.19
C TRP A 62 -5.30 2.66 -6.45
N VAL A 63 -4.03 2.55 -6.01
CA VAL A 63 -3.32 3.68 -5.38
C VAL A 63 -3.15 4.84 -6.36
N GLU A 64 -2.76 4.58 -7.61
CA GLU A 64 -2.64 5.63 -8.64
C GLU A 64 -4.00 6.29 -8.91
N GLU A 65 -5.06 5.50 -9.11
CA GLU A 65 -6.43 6.02 -9.30
C GLU A 65 -6.92 6.84 -8.10
N TYR A 66 -6.56 6.43 -6.88
CA TYR A 66 -6.85 7.17 -5.67
C TYR A 66 -6.10 8.51 -5.63
N ILE A 67 -4.81 8.53 -5.93
CA ILE A 67 -4.02 9.77 -5.99
C ILE A 67 -4.60 10.73 -7.03
N GLU A 68 -4.97 10.24 -8.21
CA GLU A 68 -5.60 11.01 -9.29
C GLU A 68 -7.05 11.45 -8.98
N GLY A 69 -7.67 10.93 -7.93
CA GLY A 69 -9.05 11.25 -7.55
C GLY A 69 -10.12 10.53 -8.38
N LYS A 70 -9.73 9.53 -9.18
CA LYS A 70 -10.65 8.64 -9.93
C LYS A 70 -11.30 7.59 -9.02
N ARG A 71 -10.74 7.39 -7.82
CA ARG A 71 -11.21 6.45 -6.82
C ARG A 71 -11.33 7.13 -5.45
N GLU A 72 -12.41 6.82 -4.73
CA GLU A 72 -12.70 7.44 -3.44
C GLU A 72 -11.80 6.91 -2.31
N ARG A 73 -11.52 5.59 -2.27
CA ARG A 73 -10.85 4.92 -1.14
C ARG A 73 -9.89 3.84 -1.57
#